data_AF-A0A2M8LGW4-F1
#
_entry.id   AF-A0A2M8LGW4-F1
#
_cell.length_a   1.000
_cell.length_b   1.000
_cell.length_c   1.000
_cell.angle_alpha   90.00
_cell.angle_beta   90.00
_cell.angle_gamma   90.00
#
_symmetry.space_group_name_H-M   'P 1'
#
loop_
_entity.id
_entity.type
_entity.pdbx_description
1 polymer ?
#
loop_
_entity_poly.entity_id
_entity_poly.type
_entity_poly.pdbx_seq_one_letter_code
_entity_poly.pdbx_strand_id
1 'polypeptide(L)'
;MIKNIKSTRLSPYKLSQVINEFVFNTPAKVCAEKLGLNKNTINLWYGRMRDGIANLPDPDPFSGEVEVDESYFGKKKTGKGRAGTVQGQVAVFGLRERKSGRVIAQVVEGVSAQHLLPLIEKYVLKGSTIYLDGFGAYYHLKELGYSHRVVYHDYMFVDEHKVHTNGIESFWAYTKHLLSTRKGLDYKSYQKHIKEVQKRHNTFSNKKLRLLLRRILQNNE
;
A
#
# COMPACT_ATOMS: atom_id res chain seq x y z
N MET A 1 -11.33 10.78 -16.25
CA MET A 1 -10.61 11.99 -16.72
C MET A 1 -10.30 12.91 -15.56
N ILE A 2 -9.00 13.12 -15.28
CA ILE A 2 -8.53 14.06 -14.26
C ILE A 2 -8.61 15.47 -14.87
N LYS A 3 -9.38 16.39 -14.29
CA LYS A 3 -9.48 17.78 -14.77
C LYS A 3 -8.15 18.53 -14.53
N ASN A 4 -7.61 19.12 -15.60
CA ASN A 4 -6.36 19.89 -15.74
C ASN A 4 -6.11 20.93 -14.62
N ILE A 5 -4.87 21.11 -14.15
CA ILE A 5 -4.46 22.18 -13.20
C ILE A 5 -4.88 23.57 -13.68
N LYS A 6 -4.75 23.87 -14.98
CA LYS A 6 -5.11 25.17 -15.59
C LYS A 6 -6.61 25.46 -15.55
N SER A 7 -7.45 24.45 -15.32
CA SER A 7 -8.90 24.59 -15.16
C SER A 7 -9.36 24.80 -13.71
N THR A 8 -8.42 24.92 -12.76
CA THR A 8 -8.74 24.94 -11.33
C THR A 8 -8.79 26.34 -10.76
N ARG A 9 -9.77 26.60 -9.89
CA ARG A 9 -9.91 27.87 -9.16
C ARG A 9 -8.87 28.07 -8.04
N LEU A 10 -7.93 27.14 -7.85
CA LEU A 10 -6.93 27.22 -6.78
C LEU A 10 -5.65 27.84 -7.34
N SER A 11 -5.13 28.89 -6.70
CA SER A 11 -3.85 29.48 -7.14
C SER A 11 -2.69 28.47 -6.99
N PRO A 12 -1.63 28.57 -7.82
CA PRO A 12 -0.47 27.69 -7.71
C PRO A 12 0.16 27.67 -6.31
N TYR A 13 0.20 28.81 -5.63
CA TYR A 13 0.66 28.93 -4.25
C TYR A 13 -0.19 28.08 -3.30
N LYS A 14 -1.51 28.23 -3.39
CA LYS A 14 -2.45 27.48 -2.53
C LYS A 14 -2.38 25.99 -2.81
N LEU A 15 -2.22 25.59 -4.07
CA LEU A 15 -2.05 24.18 -4.45
C LEU A 15 -0.76 23.61 -3.87
N SER A 16 0.34 24.37 -3.88
CA SER A 16 1.60 23.97 -3.24
C SER A 16 1.43 23.73 -1.74
N GLN A 17 0.64 24.56 -1.04
CA GLN A 17 0.30 24.33 0.37
C GLN A 17 -0.52 23.05 0.55
N VAL A 18 -1.53 22.80 -0.29
CA VAL A 18 -2.32 21.55 -0.24
C VAL A 18 -1.45 20.31 -0.47
N ILE A 19 -0.52 20.37 -1.42
CA ILE A 19 0.46 19.29 -1.67
C ILE A 19 1.32 19.06 -0.43
N ASN A 20 1.79 20.13 0.23
CA ASN A 20 2.58 20.00 1.46
C ASN A 20 1.79 19.30 2.56
N GLU A 21 0.55 19.73 2.83
CA GLU A 21 -0.29 19.09 3.84
C GLU A 21 -0.58 17.62 3.49
N PHE A 22 -0.77 17.29 2.20
CA PHE A 22 -0.89 15.90 1.79
C PHE A 22 0.39 15.12 2.10
N VAL A 23 1.56 15.65 1.77
CA VAL A 23 2.86 15.00 2.03
C VAL A 23 3.03 14.69 3.53
N PHE A 24 2.61 15.59 4.41
CA PHE A 24 2.63 15.38 5.86
C PHE A 24 1.47 14.52 6.41
N ASN A 25 0.66 13.93 5.53
CA ASN A 25 -0.50 13.12 5.89
C ASN A 25 -1.51 13.88 6.79
N THR A 26 -1.62 15.20 6.64
CA THR A 26 -2.59 15.99 7.38
C THR A 26 -4.01 15.56 7.01
N PRO A 27 -4.91 15.31 7.98
CA PRO A 27 -6.31 15.00 7.66
C PRO A 27 -6.99 16.13 6.88
N ALA A 28 -7.84 15.80 5.91
CA ALA A 28 -8.46 16.78 5.02
C ALA A 28 -9.24 17.88 5.76
N LYS A 29 -9.88 17.55 6.89
CA LYS A 29 -10.56 18.52 7.76
C LYS A 29 -9.58 19.56 8.34
N VAL A 30 -8.46 19.10 8.89
CA VAL A 30 -7.42 19.96 9.47
C VAL A 30 -6.77 20.82 8.40
N CYS A 31 -6.47 20.25 7.23
CA CYS A 31 -5.92 21.00 6.09
C CYS A 31 -6.90 22.08 5.61
N ALA A 32 -8.20 21.78 5.56
CA ALA A 32 -9.24 22.74 5.18
C ALA A 32 -9.30 23.93 6.16
N GLU A 33 -9.27 23.66 7.46
CA GLU A 33 -9.23 24.68 8.52
C GLU A 33 -7.95 25.53 8.42
N LYS A 34 -6.77 24.90 8.38
CA LYS A 34 -5.47 25.60 8.26
C LYS A 34 -5.39 26.52 7.04
N LEU A 35 -5.95 26.09 5.92
CA LEU A 35 -5.83 26.81 4.65
C LEU A 35 -7.05 27.70 4.37
N GLY A 36 -8.08 27.73 5.21
CA GLY A 36 -9.32 28.47 4.92
C GLY A 36 -9.99 28.01 3.63
N LEU A 37 -9.96 26.71 3.34
CA LEU A 37 -10.54 26.11 2.14
C LEU A 37 -11.73 25.22 2.49
N ASN A 38 -12.61 25.00 1.52
CA ASN A 38 -13.68 24.01 1.68
C ASN A 38 -13.08 22.59 1.78
N LYS A 39 -13.54 21.79 2.75
CA LYS A 39 -13.13 20.38 2.93
C LYS A 39 -13.28 19.55 1.66
N ASN A 40 -14.33 19.77 0.86
CA ASN A 40 -14.55 19.07 -0.40
C ASN A 40 -13.49 19.41 -1.44
N THR A 41 -12.97 20.65 -1.44
CA THR A 41 -11.84 21.05 -2.28
C THR A 41 -10.57 20.31 -1.87
N ILE A 42 -10.29 20.18 -0.57
CA ILE A 42 -9.14 19.39 -0.09
C ILE A 42 -9.30 17.92 -0.46
N ASN A 43 -10.46 17.32 -0.23
CA ASN A 43 -10.75 15.93 -0.59
C ASN A 43 -10.59 15.68 -2.09
N LEU A 44 -11.04 16.61 -2.94
CA LEU A 44 -10.85 16.54 -4.39
C LEU A 44 -9.36 16.46 -4.75
N TRP A 45 -8.54 17.37 -4.21
CA TRP A 45 -7.11 17.40 -4.49
C TRP A 45 -6.36 16.20 -3.92
N TYR A 46 -6.70 15.77 -2.70
CA TYR A 46 -6.14 14.56 -2.11
C TYR A 46 -6.51 13.32 -2.93
N GLY A 47 -7.75 13.26 -3.44
CA GLY A 47 -8.20 12.23 -4.37
C GLY A 47 -7.36 12.21 -5.64
N ARG A 48 -7.17 13.36 -6.30
CA ARG A 48 -6.34 13.48 -7.51
C ARG A 48 -4.89 13.06 -7.29
N MET A 49 -4.30 13.43 -6.16
CA MET A 49 -2.94 13.01 -5.81
C MET A 49 -2.86 11.49 -5.61
N ARG A 50 -3.86 10.88 -4.95
CA ARG A 50 -3.94 9.42 -4.81
C ARG A 50 -4.16 8.72 -6.15
N ASP A 51 -5.02 9.26 -7.02
CA ASP A 51 -5.25 8.72 -8.36
C ASP A 51 -3.95 8.72 -9.17
N GLY A 52 -3.24 9.86 -9.16
CA GLY A 52 -1.96 9.97 -9.84
C GLY A 52 -0.89 9.03 -9.28
N ILE A 53 -0.85 8.80 -7.95
CA ILE A 53 0.04 7.80 -7.35
C ILE A 53 -0.37 6.38 -7.77
N ALA A 54 -1.67 6.07 -7.76
CA ALA A 54 -2.18 4.74 -8.10
C ALA A 54 -1.98 4.38 -9.57
N ASN A 55 -1.86 5.37 -10.45
CA ASN A 55 -1.58 5.19 -11.87
C ASN A 55 -0.08 5.10 -12.21
N LEU A 56 0.81 5.26 -11.23
CA LEU A 56 2.23 5.02 -11.45
C LEU A 56 2.48 3.53 -11.73
N PRO A 57 3.49 3.19 -12.53
CA PRO A 57 3.91 1.81 -12.66
C PRO A 57 4.32 1.25 -11.29
N ASP A 58 4.06 -0.03 -11.11
CA ASP A 58 4.54 -0.75 -9.93
C ASP A 58 6.09 -0.77 -9.91
N PRO A 59 6.69 -0.98 -8.72
CA PRO A 59 8.09 -1.38 -8.61
C PRO A 59 8.48 -2.50 -9.58
N ASP A 60 9.73 -2.49 -10.03
CA ASP A 60 10.34 -3.65 -10.66
C ASP A 60 10.24 -4.88 -9.74
N PRO A 61 10.13 -6.09 -10.30
CA PRO A 61 10.10 -7.32 -9.52
C PRO A 61 11.29 -7.44 -8.56
N PHE A 62 11.02 -7.98 -7.38
CA PHE A 62 12.02 -8.21 -6.34
C PHE A 62 12.86 -9.45 -6.62
N SER A 63 14.06 -9.48 -6.05
CA SER A 63 15.00 -10.60 -6.18
C SER A 63 15.66 -10.94 -4.86
N GLY A 64 16.16 -12.17 -4.73
CA GLY A 64 16.86 -12.62 -3.54
C GLY A 64 15.88 -13.00 -2.43
N GLU A 65 15.80 -12.22 -1.36
CA GLU A 65 14.98 -12.54 -0.18
C GLU A 65 13.76 -11.63 -0.08
N VAL A 66 12.57 -12.24 -0.11
CA VAL A 66 11.29 -11.52 -0.11
C VAL A 66 10.39 -12.05 1.01
N GLU A 67 9.92 -11.17 1.87
CA GLU A 67 8.88 -11.47 2.86
C GLU A 67 7.51 -11.30 2.21
N VAL A 68 6.59 -12.22 2.45
CA VAL A 68 5.19 -12.14 2.00
C VAL A 68 4.27 -12.36 3.18
N ASP A 69 3.17 -11.60 3.21
CA ASP A 69 2.18 -11.66 4.28
C ASP A 69 0.84 -11.04 3.83
N GLU A 70 -0.23 -11.37 4.52
CA GLU A 70 -1.57 -10.81 4.34
C GLU A 70 -2.00 -9.92 5.50
N SER A 71 -2.74 -8.85 5.20
CA SER A 71 -3.40 -8.07 6.23
C SER A 71 -4.83 -7.69 5.85
N TYR A 72 -5.67 -7.59 6.87
CA TYR A 72 -7.08 -7.27 6.74
C TYR A 72 -7.37 -5.86 7.26
N PHE A 73 -8.03 -5.05 6.43
CA PHE A 73 -8.36 -3.66 6.75
C PHE A 73 -9.87 -3.40 6.75
N GLY A 74 -10.30 -2.44 7.56
CA GLY A 74 -11.71 -2.10 7.71
C GLY A 74 -12.38 -2.81 8.89
N LYS A 75 -13.64 -2.48 9.13
CA LYS A 75 -14.40 -3.02 10.25
C LYS A 75 -14.89 -4.42 9.94
N LYS A 76 -14.51 -5.39 10.76
CA LYS A 76 -15.13 -6.71 10.80
C LYS A 76 -16.64 -6.53 11.02
N LYS A 77 -17.47 -7.09 10.14
CA LYS A 77 -18.92 -7.14 10.30
C LYS A 77 -19.33 -8.57 10.61
N THR A 78 -20.21 -8.74 11.57
CA THR A 78 -20.93 -9.99 11.80
C THR A 78 -21.99 -10.15 10.70
N GLY A 79 -21.75 -11.02 9.71
CA GLY A 79 -22.67 -11.31 8.60
C GLY A 79 -21.96 -11.66 7.27
N LYS A 80 -22.73 -12.06 6.25
CA LYS A 80 -22.19 -12.33 4.90
C LYS A 80 -21.57 -11.04 4.33
N GLY A 81 -20.27 -11.08 4.03
CA GLY A 81 -19.54 -9.97 3.43
C GLY A 81 -20.03 -9.62 2.02
N ARG A 82 -19.65 -8.44 1.52
CA ARG A 82 -19.79 -8.12 0.08
C ARG A 82 -18.69 -8.84 -0.72
N ALA A 83 -18.89 -9.06 -2.02
CA ALA A 83 -17.86 -9.63 -2.90
C ALA A 83 -16.52 -8.88 -2.74
N GLY A 84 -15.43 -9.63 -2.57
CA GLY A 84 -14.09 -9.09 -2.29
C GLY A 84 -13.80 -8.78 -0.80
N THR A 85 -14.68 -9.14 0.13
CA THR A 85 -14.43 -8.97 1.57
C THR A 85 -14.43 -10.27 2.35
N VAL A 86 -13.45 -10.46 3.22
CA VAL A 86 -13.50 -11.48 4.27
C VAL A 86 -14.21 -10.85 5.47
N GLN A 87 -15.44 -11.29 5.76
CA GLN A 87 -16.25 -10.78 6.89
C GLN A 87 -16.36 -9.23 6.95
N GLY A 88 -16.44 -8.56 5.79
CA GLY A 88 -16.52 -7.10 5.70
C GLY A 88 -15.18 -6.35 5.75
N GLN A 89 -14.06 -7.08 5.76
CA GLN A 89 -12.69 -6.52 5.69
C GLN A 89 -12.10 -6.68 4.29
N VAL A 90 -11.22 -5.74 3.92
CA VAL A 90 -10.44 -5.75 2.69
C VAL A 90 -9.17 -6.53 2.94
N ALA A 91 -8.96 -7.61 2.18
CA ALA A 91 -7.70 -8.35 2.20
C ALA A 91 -6.67 -7.63 1.34
N VAL A 92 -5.45 -7.51 1.86
CA VAL A 92 -4.30 -6.91 1.17
C VAL A 92 -3.14 -7.88 1.29
N PHE A 93 -2.58 -8.23 0.14
CA PHE A 93 -1.35 -9.02 0.05
C PHE A 93 -0.15 -8.09 -0.07
N GLY A 94 0.88 -8.35 0.72
CA GLY A 94 2.11 -7.57 0.74
C GLY A 94 3.33 -8.42 0.43
N LEU A 95 4.25 -7.84 -0.33
CA LEU A 95 5.58 -8.39 -0.58
C LEU A 95 6.61 -7.34 -0.18
N ARG A 96 7.66 -7.72 0.53
CA ARG A 96 8.76 -6.84 0.93
C ARG A 96 10.10 -7.45 0.60
N GLU A 97 10.88 -6.75 -0.21
CA GLU A 97 12.27 -7.14 -0.46
C GLU A 97 13.14 -6.80 0.77
N ARG A 98 13.82 -7.80 1.34
CA ARG A 98 14.61 -7.59 2.57
C ARG A 98 15.77 -6.63 2.36
N LYS A 99 16.45 -6.71 1.21
CA LYS A 99 17.64 -5.91 0.89
C LYS A 99 17.34 -4.41 0.80
N SER A 100 16.28 -4.03 0.10
CA SER A 100 15.93 -2.61 -0.10
C SER A 100 14.90 -2.09 0.89
N GLY A 101 14.16 -2.98 1.56
CA GLY A 101 13.01 -2.64 2.38
C GLY A 101 11.80 -2.14 1.60
N ARG A 102 11.84 -2.16 0.26
CA ARG A 102 10.73 -1.75 -0.60
C ARG A 102 9.60 -2.76 -0.50
N VAL A 103 8.38 -2.24 -0.62
CA VAL A 103 7.14 -3.01 -0.52
C VAL A 103 6.31 -2.89 -1.78
N ILE A 104 5.62 -3.97 -2.13
CA ILE A 104 4.49 -4.01 -3.04
C ILE A 104 3.28 -4.46 -2.21
N ALA A 105 2.18 -3.72 -2.26
CA ALA A 105 0.96 -4.05 -1.54
C ALA A 105 -0.24 -3.95 -2.49
N GLN A 106 -1.06 -4.99 -2.52
CA GLN A 106 -2.15 -5.14 -3.47
C GLN A 106 -3.42 -5.59 -2.74
N VAL A 107 -4.52 -4.88 -2.98
CA VAL A 107 -5.85 -5.36 -2.56
C VAL A 107 -6.18 -6.61 -3.38
N VAL A 108 -6.59 -7.68 -2.70
CA VAL A 108 -6.88 -8.98 -3.30
C VAL A 108 -8.31 -9.41 -2.98
N GLU A 109 -8.93 -10.16 -3.88
CA GLU A 109 -10.30 -10.67 -3.70
C GLU A 109 -10.37 -11.85 -2.72
N GLY A 110 -9.25 -12.56 -2.56
CA GLY A 110 -9.07 -13.66 -1.62
C GLY A 110 -7.60 -13.92 -1.33
N VAL A 111 -7.35 -14.70 -0.28
CA VAL A 111 -5.99 -15.07 0.20
C VAL A 111 -5.64 -16.53 -0.12
N SER A 112 -6.35 -17.16 -1.06
CA SER A 112 -6.03 -18.51 -1.49
C SER A 112 -4.83 -18.51 -2.43
N ALA A 113 -4.13 -19.65 -2.54
CA ALA A 113 -3.01 -19.84 -3.45
C ALA A 113 -3.31 -19.36 -4.88
N GLN A 114 -4.51 -19.63 -5.39
CA GLN A 114 -4.95 -19.19 -6.73
C GLN A 114 -4.89 -17.67 -6.93
N HIS A 115 -5.12 -16.87 -5.89
CA HIS A 115 -5.07 -15.41 -5.96
C HIS A 115 -3.65 -14.87 -5.72
N LEU A 116 -2.87 -15.53 -4.87
CA LEU A 116 -1.59 -15.02 -4.40
C LEU A 116 -0.39 -15.47 -5.25
N LEU A 117 -0.40 -16.71 -5.75
CA LEU A 117 0.69 -17.23 -6.58
C LEU A 117 0.93 -16.39 -7.84
N PRO A 118 -0.10 -15.95 -8.60
CA PRO A 118 0.12 -15.07 -9.75
C PRO A 118 0.75 -13.72 -9.39
N LEU A 119 0.48 -13.21 -8.18
CA LEU A 119 1.10 -11.96 -7.71
C LEU A 119 2.57 -12.18 -7.34
N ILE A 120 2.89 -13.32 -6.72
CA ILE A 120 4.28 -13.72 -6.45
C ILE A 120 5.03 -13.85 -7.77
N GLU A 121 4.48 -14.54 -8.76
CA GLU A 121 5.13 -14.71 -10.07
C GLU A 121 5.34 -13.41 -10.81
N LYS A 122 4.41 -12.47 -10.68
CA LYS A 122 4.51 -11.14 -11.26
C LYS A 122 5.60 -10.28 -10.61
N TYR A 123 5.75 -10.37 -9.29
CA TYR A 123 6.54 -9.41 -8.51
C TYR A 123 7.80 -9.99 -7.86
N VAL A 124 8.08 -11.28 -8.02
CA VAL A 124 9.25 -11.96 -7.47
C VAL A 124 9.91 -12.80 -8.56
N LEU A 125 11.18 -12.50 -8.83
CA LEU A 125 11.97 -13.24 -9.80
C LEU A 125 12.22 -14.68 -9.32
N LYS A 126 12.16 -15.63 -10.25
CA LYS A 126 12.49 -17.05 -10.01
C LYS A 126 13.89 -17.19 -9.41
N GLY A 127 14.10 -18.23 -8.60
CA GLY A 127 15.34 -18.43 -7.84
C GLY A 127 15.42 -17.62 -6.54
N SER A 128 14.43 -16.77 -6.24
CA SER A 128 14.34 -16.06 -4.96
C SER A 128 13.88 -16.98 -3.82
N THR A 129 14.19 -16.58 -2.59
CA THR A 129 13.71 -17.20 -1.34
C THR A 129 12.57 -16.37 -0.76
N ILE A 130 11.41 -17.00 -0.59
CA ILE A 130 10.21 -16.40 -0.03
C ILE A 130 10.10 -16.75 1.45
N TYR A 131 9.95 -15.73 2.29
CA TYR A 131 9.71 -15.86 3.72
C TYR A 131 8.25 -15.58 4.00
N LEU A 132 7.58 -16.52 4.66
CA LEU A 132 6.15 -16.47 4.89
C LEU A 132 5.81 -17.02 6.27
N ASP A 133 4.71 -16.57 6.83
CA ASP A 133 4.17 -17.09 8.09
C ASP A 133 3.15 -18.21 7.80
N GLY A 134 3.38 -19.40 8.37
CA GLY A 134 2.49 -20.56 8.23
C GLY A 134 2.63 -21.39 6.94
N PHE A 135 2.14 -22.65 6.96
CA PHE A 135 2.52 -23.67 5.96
C PHE A 135 1.56 -23.80 4.75
N GLY A 136 0.30 -23.36 4.87
CA GLY A 136 -0.82 -23.95 4.13
C GLY A 136 -1.01 -23.52 2.66
N ALA A 137 -0.72 -22.26 2.30
CA ALA A 137 -1.08 -21.73 0.97
C ALA A 137 0.03 -21.87 -0.09
N TYR A 138 1.24 -22.27 0.30
CA TYR A 138 2.45 -22.01 -0.47
C TYR A 138 3.27 -23.24 -0.84
N TYR A 139 2.73 -24.45 -0.65
CA TYR A 139 3.42 -25.70 -0.93
C TYR A 139 3.96 -25.78 -2.38
N HIS A 140 3.22 -25.22 -3.34
CA HIS A 140 3.59 -25.20 -4.76
C HIS A 140 4.72 -24.22 -5.12
N LEU A 141 5.22 -23.39 -4.19
CA LEU A 141 6.28 -22.42 -4.49
C LEU A 141 7.55 -23.08 -5.04
N LYS A 142 7.89 -24.28 -4.55
CA LYS A 142 9.06 -25.03 -5.00
C LYS A 142 8.95 -25.44 -6.47
N GLU A 143 7.78 -25.94 -6.87
CA GLU A 143 7.47 -26.33 -8.25
C GLU A 143 7.47 -25.12 -9.19
N LEU A 144 7.10 -23.96 -8.67
CA LEU A 144 7.16 -22.69 -9.37
C LEU A 144 8.57 -22.06 -9.40
N GLY A 145 9.62 -22.74 -8.95
CA GLY A 145 11.00 -22.26 -9.03
C GLY A 145 11.41 -21.27 -7.93
N TYR A 146 10.72 -21.29 -6.79
CA TYR A 146 11.07 -20.51 -5.60
C TYR A 146 11.56 -21.40 -4.46
N SER A 147 12.54 -20.92 -3.71
CA SER A 147 12.77 -21.46 -2.37
C SER A 147 11.80 -20.80 -1.39
N HIS A 148 11.41 -21.48 -0.32
CA HIS A 148 10.61 -20.86 0.73
C HIS A 148 11.10 -21.25 2.12
N ARG A 149 10.91 -20.34 3.07
CA ARG A 149 11.13 -20.56 4.51
C ARG A 149 9.87 -20.15 5.25
N VAL A 150 9.41 -21.03 6.12
CA VAL A 150 8.21 -20.81 6.94
C VAL A 150 8.64 -20.35 8.33
N VAL A 151 8.11 -19.22 8.77
CA VAL A 151 8.21 -18.77 10.17
C VAL A 151 7.10 -19.47 10.94
N TYR A 152 7.45 -20.10 12.07
CA TYR A 152 6.48 -20.65 13.02
C TYR A 152 6.46 -19.76 14.26
N HIS A 153 5.46 -18.88 14.40
CA HIS A 153 5.40 -17.92 15.50
C HIS A 153 5.19 -18.54 16.89
N ASP A 154 4.68 -19.77 16.98
CA ASP A 154 4.39 -20.42 18.26
C ASP A 154 5.61 -21.09 18.94
N TYR A 155 6.71 -21.32 18.22
CA TYR A 155 7.80 -22.19 18.72
C TYR A 155 9.23 -21.66 18.55
N MET A 156 9.44 -20.55 17.85
CA MET A 156 10.79 -20.09 17.48
C MET A 156 11.03 -18.64 17.91
N PHE A 157 11.38 -18.46 19.18
CA PHE A 157 12.08 -17.24 19.62
C PHE A 157 13.48 -17.25 18.99
N VAL A 158 13.57 -16.61 17.83
CA VAL A 158 14.82 -16.28 17.13
C VAL A 158 15.66 -17.51 16.79
N ASP A 159 15.29 -18.18 15.70
CA ASP A 159 16.20 -19.07 14.98
C ASP A 159 17.49 -18.30 14.62
N GLU A 160 18.62 -18.91 14.95
CA GLU A 160 20.00 -18.60 14.56
C GLU A 160 20.13 -18.22 13.06
N HIS A 161 19.17 -18.65 12.24
CA HIS A 161 19.09 -18.42 10.80
C HIS A 161 18.28 -17.18 10.32
N LYS A 162 17.91 -16.22 11.20
CA LYS A 162 17.20 -14.97 10.82
C LYS A 162 15.94 -15.19 9.97
N VAL A 163 15.18 -16.23 10.26
CA VAL A 163 13.91 -16.52 9.58
C VAL A 163 12.79 -15.74 10.29
N HIS A 164 12.46 -14.54 9.78
CA HIS A 164 11.39 -13.69 10.34
C HIS A 164 10.59 -12.91 9.29
N THR A 165 9.40 -12.43 9.62
CA THR A 165 8.55 -11.58 8.76
C THR A 165 8.37 -10.17 9.33
N ASN A 166 9.17 -9.80 10.33
CA ASN A 166 9.08 -8.52 11.06
C ASN A 166 9.04 -7.27 10.16
N GLY A 167 9.69 -7.32 8.99
CA GLY A 167 9.73 -6.18 8.07
C GLY A 167 8.38 -5.89 7.43
N ILE A 168 7.68 -6.91 6.93
CA ILE A 168 6.34 -6.76 6.36
C ILE A 168 5.29 -6.49 7.46
N GLU A 169 5.44 -7.09 8.64
CA GLU A 169 4.61 -6.78 9.82
C GLU A 169 4.71 -5.30 10.24
N SER A 170 5.93 -4.75 10.26
CA SER A 170 6.18 -3.34 10.53
C SER A 170 5.50 -2.44 9.49
N PHE A 171 5.49 -2.84 8.22
CA PHE A 171 4.77 -2.13 7.16
C PHE A 171 3.25 -2.16 7.40
N TRP A 172 2.69 -3.27 7.89
CA TRP A 172 1.28 -3.31 8.26
C TRP A 172 0.93 -2.42 9.44
N ALA A 173 1.78 -2.36 10.47
CA ALA A 173 1.60 -1.44 11.59
C ALA A 173 1.60 0.03 11.10
N TYR A 174 2.57 0.39 10.26
CA TYR A 174 2.64 1.70 9.61
C TYR A 174 1.38 2.02 8.80
N THR A 175 0.92 1.06 8.00
CA THR A 175 -0.28 1.21 7.17
C THR A 175 -1.53 1.43 8.01
N LYS A 176 -1.74 0.62 9.06
CA LYS A 176 -2.88 0.75 9.98
C LYS A 176 -2.85 2.12 10.67
N HIS A 177 -1.69 2.58 11.11
CA HIS A 177 -1.54 3.91 11.71
C HIS A 177 -1.94 5.03 10.73
N LEU A 178 -1.38 5.04 9.51
CA LEU A 178 -1.70 6.07 8.50
C LEU A 178 -3.17 6.09 8.09
N LEU A 179 -3.82 4.92 8.00
CA LEU A 179 -5.22 4.81 7.62
C LEU A 179 -6.17 5.10 8.79
N SER A 180 -5.75 4.91 10.04
CA SER A 180 -6.59 5.20 11.23
C SER A 180 -7.02 6.67 11.34
N THR A 181 -6.20 7.59 10.82
CA THR A 181 -6.51 9.02 10.78
C THR A 181 -7.60 9.38 9.76
N ARG A 182 -7.97 8.43 8.90
CA ARG A 182 -8.93 8.58 7.80
C ARG A 182 -10.24 7.91 8.17
N LYS A 183 -11.23 8.71 8.59
CA LYS A 183 -12.55 8.19 8.96
C LYS A 183 -13.38 7.85 7.72
N GLY A 184 -14.03 6.69 7.74
CA GLY A 184 -15.09 6.34 6.79
C GLY A 184 -14.64 5.98 5.38
N LEU A 185 -13.46 5.37 5.23
CA LEU A 185 -13.02 4.84 3.93
C LEU A 185 -14.02 3.81 3.40
N ASP A 186 -14.42 3.99 2.15
CA ASP A 186 -15.21 3.00 1.43
C ASP A 186 -14.31 1.88 0.88
N TYR A 187 -14.91 0.73 0.57
CA TYR A 187 -14.20 -0.42 0.04
C TYR A 187 -13.41 -0.09 -1.24
N LYS A 188 -14.04 0.68 -2.15
CA LYS A 188 -13.48 1.00 -3.47
C LYS A 188 -12.25 1.91 -3.39
N SER A 189 -12.11 2.72 -2.34
CA SER A 189 -10.96 3.61 -2.17
C SER A 189 -9.75 2.91 -1.55
N TYR A 190 -9.88 1.73 -0.95
CA TYR A 190 -8.76 1.04 -0.29
C TYR A 190 -7.58 0.83 -1.24
N GLN A 191 -7.82 0.43 -2.48
CA GLN A 191 -6.74 0.22 -3.45
C GLN A 191 -5.86 1.47 -3.61
N LYS A 192 -6.47 2.64 -3.78
CA LYS A 192 -5.75 3.91 -3.92
C LYS A 192 -5.03 4.32 -2.64
N HIS A 193 -5.63 4.01 -1.49
CA HIS A 193 -5.03 4.28 -0.18
C HIS A 193 -3.82 3.39 0.09
N ILE A 194 -3.90 2.10 -0.24
CA ILE A 194 -2.80 1.16 -0.13
C ILE A 194 -1.67 1.56 -1.08
N LYS A 195 -1.95 1.91 -2.34
CA LYS A 195 -0.93 2.42 -3.27
C LYS A 195 -0.27 3.71 -2.77
N GLU A 196 -1.02 4.61 -2.14
CA GLU A 196 -0.44 5.79 -1.50
C GLU A 196 0.52 5.42 -0.37
N VAL A 197 0.11 4.53 0.53
CA VAL A 197 0.95 4.08 1.66
C VAL A 197 2.20 3.37 1.16
N GLN A 198 2.07 2.44 0.19
CA GLN A 198 3.19 1.78 -0.48
C GLN A 198 4.16 2.83 -1.05
N LYS A 199 3.65 3.85 -1.74
CA LYS A 199 4.50 4.88 -2.33
C LYS A 199 5.19 5.71 -1.26
N ARG A 200 4.53 6.06 -0.16
CA ARG A 200 5.15 6.76 0.98
C ARG A 200 6.28 5.94 1.59
N HIS A 201 6.03 4.68 1.88
CA HIS A 201 7.03 3.76 2.46
C HIS A 201 8.26 3.62 1.55
N ASN A 202 8.04 3.41 0.25
CA ASN A 202 9.12 3.29 -0.73
C ASN A 202 9.81 4.62 -1.05
N THR A 203 9.18 5.76 -0.73
CA THR A 203 9.72 7.09 -0.96
C THR A 203 10.32 7.60 0.34
N PHE A 204 11.60 7.29 0.56
CA PHE A 204 12.38 7.61 1.75
C PHE A 204 12.42 9.09 2.20
N SER A 205 11.76 10.03 1.50
CA SER A 205 11.63 11.40 2.00
C SER A 205 10.40 12.15 1.49
N ASN A 206 9.85 13.01 2.36
CA ASN A 206 8.79 13.95 2.03
C ASN A 206 9.15 14.89 0.86
N LYS A 207 10.44 15.24 0.72
CA LYS A 207 10.94 16.04 -0.41
C LYS A 207 10.73 15.32 -1.74
N LYS A 208 11.09 14.03 -1.83
CA LYS A 208 10.90 13.22 -3.04
C LYS A 208 9.41 13.04 -3.36
N LEU A 209 8.58 12.77 -2.36
CA LEU A 209 7.13 12.63 -2.56
C LEU A 209 6.50 13.94 -3.09
N ARG A 210 6.90 15.08 -2.55
CA ARG A 210 6.44 16.39 -3.01
C ARG A 210 6.80 16.65 -4.48
N LEU A 211 8.04 16.38 -4.88
CA LEU A 211 8.50 16.56 -6.25
C LEU A 211 7.73 15.65 -7.22
N LEU A 212 7.52 14.39 -6.83
CA LEU A 212 6.71 13.45 -7.59
C LEU A 212 5.27 13.96 -7.78
N LEU A 213 4.61 14.41 -6.72
CA LEU A 213 3.24 14.92 -6.79
C LEU A 213 3.12 16.14 -7.69
N ARG A 214 4.10 17.05 -7.67
CA ARG A 214 4.14 18.18 -8.60
C ARG A 214 4.20 17.70 -10.05
N ARG A 215 5.08 16.76 -10.36
CA ARG A 215 5.20 16.16 -11.70
C ARG A 215 3.93 15.45 -12.14
N ILE A 216 3.33 14.65 -11.26
CA ILE A 216 2.05 13.97 -11.53
C ILE A 216 0.98 14.97 -11.90
N LEU A 217 0.82 16.04 -11.12
CA LEU A 217 -0.25 16.99 -11.35
C LEU A 217 0.02 17.83 -12.62
N GLN A 218 1.29 18.11 -12.96
CA GLN A 218 1.70 18.82 -14.18
C GLN A 218 1.55 17.98 -15.46
N ASN A 219 1.82 16.67 -15.39
CA ASN A 219 1.83 15.78 -16.56
C ASN A 219 0.45 15.20 -16.94
N ASN A 220 -0.62 15.63 -16.27
CA ASN A 220 -2.01 15.34 -16.70
C ASN A 220 -2.52 16.40 -17.70
N GLU A 221 -1.62 16.90 -18.56
CA GLU A 221 -1.91 17.78 -19.69
C GLU A 221 -2.31 16.98 -20.93
#